data_AF-A0AA37NSB5-F1
#
_entry.id   AF-A0AA37NSB5-F1
#
_cell.length_a   1.000
_cell.length_b   1.000
_cell.length_c   1.000
_cell.angle_alpha   90.00
_cell.angle_beta   90.00
_cell.angle_gamma   90.00
#
_symmetry.space_group_name_H-M   'P 1'
#
loop_
_entity.id
_entity.type
_entity.pdbx_description
1 polymer ?
#
loop_
_entity_poly.entity_id
_entity_poly.type
_entity_poly.pdbx_seq_one_letter_code
_entity_poly.pdbx_strand_id
1 'polypeptide(L)'
;MEYKELVEQESQLKKSQVLYIKEVLAQNNGRVEMKYKPQEEFEDESDNETDCFYDQFPVMIAVPGRHGTFNLHVTAVYEDHNGSLRCEGINDNTDSLEKKIYFCDESYSSIAYFLHQITNK
;
A
#
# COMPACT_ATOMS: atom_id res chain seq x y z
N MET A 1 5.82 -31.71 -5.60
CA MET A 1 4.84 -30.62 -5.71
C MET A 1 4.58 -30.39 -7.18
N GLU A 2 3.36 -30.63 -7.62
CA GLU A 2 2.97 -30.40 -9.01
C GLU A 2 2.55 -28.94 -9.21
N TYR A 3 2.70 -28.40 -10.43
CA TYR A 3 2.32 -27.01 -10.73
C TYR A 3 0.85 -26.70 -10.38
N LYS A 4 -0.04 -27.69 -10.53
CA LYS A 4 -1.45 -27.54 -10.16
C LYS A 4 -1.64 -27.29 -8.65
N GLU A 5 -0.86 -27.96 -7.81
CA GLU A 5 -0.90 -27.78 -6.36
C GLU A 5 -0.42 -26.37 -5.97
N LEU A 6 0.61 -25.86 -6.66
CA LEU A 6 1.11 -24.50 -6.46
C LEU A 6 0.05 -23.44 -6.79
N VAL A 7 -0.64 -23.59 -7.92
CA VAL A 7 -1.70 -22.66 -8.34
C VAL A 7 -2.87 -22.66 -7.33
N GLU A 8 -3.22 -23.83 -6.79
CA GLU A 8 -4.27 -23.92 -5.78
C GLU A 8 -3.85 -23.25 -4.47
N GLN A 9 -2.61 -23.49 -4.01
CA GLN A 9 -2.05 -22.82 -2.83
C GLN A 9 -2.00 -21.30 -3.00
N GLU A 10 -1.57 -20.81 -4.16
CA GLU A 10 -1.55 -19.39 -4.48
C GLU A 10 -2.96 -18.79 -4.43
N SER A 11 -3.96 -19.47 -4.99
CA SER A 11 -5.35 -19.03 -4.94
C SER A 11 -5.89 -18.93 -3.51
N GLN A 12 -5.58 -19.91 -2.65
CA GLN A 12 -5.99 -19.87 -1.25
C GLN A 12 -5.29 -18.77 -0.45
N LEU A 13 -4.01 -18.54 -0.72
CA LEU A 13 -3.24 -17.47 -0.10
C LEU A 13 -3.83 -16.11 -0.46
N LYS A 14 -4.13 -15.86 -1.75
CA LYS A 14 -4.75 -14.61 -2.21
C LYS A 14 -6.08 -14.33 -1.52
N LYS A 15 -6.95 -15.35 -1.39
CA LYS A 15 -8.21 -15.22 -0.65
C LYS A 15 -7.99 -14.87 0.82
N SER A 16 -7.02 -15.51 1.45
CA SER A 16 -6.68 -15.26 2.86
C SER A 16 -6.16 -13.85 3.08
N GLN A 17 -5.33 -13.33 2.16
CA GLN A 17 -4.84 -11.95 2.21
C GLN A 17 -5.97 -10.93 2.04
N VAL A 18 -6.87 -11.12 1.06
CA VAL A 18 -8.03 -10.23 0.87
C VAL A 18 -8.95 -10.24 2.07
N LEU A 19 -9.20 -11.41 2.67
CA LEU A 19 -9.99 -11.54 3.89
C LEU A 19 -9.35 -10.75 5.03
N TYR A 20 -8.06 -10.95 5.28
CA TYR A 20 -7.31 -10.21 6.29
C TYR A 20 -7.40 -8.69 6.07
N ILE A 21 -7.18 -8.22 4.84
CA ILE A 21 -7.28 -6.80 4.49
C ILE A 21 -8.66 -6.25 4.85
N LYS A 22 -9.74 -6.93 4.43
CA LYS A 22 -11.12 -6.50 4.72
C LYS A 22 -11.44 -6.53 6.21
N GLU A 23 -10.98 -7.53 6.95
CA GLU A 23 -11.18 -7.61 8.41
C GLU A 23 -10.49 -6.46 9.14
N VAL A 24 -9.23 -6.17 8.82
CA VAL A 24 -8.51 -5.04 9.42
C VAL A 24 -9.21 -3.72 9.07
N LEU A 25 -9.64 -3.52 7.83
CA LEU A 25 -10.39 -2.32 7.45
C LEU A 25 -11.71 -2.21 8.21
N ALA A 26 -12.49 -3.28 8.34
CA ALA A 26 -13.74 -3.28 9.08
C ALA A 26 -13.55 -2.91 10.57
N GLN A 27 -12.46 -3.38 11.19
CA GLN A 27 -12.09 -3.02 12.57
C GLN A 27 -11.65 -1.55 12.71
N ASN A 28 -11.27 -0.90 11.61
CA ASN A 28 -10.79 0.47 11.55
C ASN A 28 -11.75 1.39 10.76
N ASN A 29 -13.06 1.16 10.87
CA ASN A 29 -14.09 2.01 10.25
C ASN A 29 -13.96 2.15 8.72
N GLY A 30 -13.45 1.11 8.04
CA GLY A 30 -13.31 1.03 6.60
C GLY A 30 -12.08 1.74 6.02
N ARG A 31 -11.23 2.39 6.85
CA ARG A 31 -10.03 3.09 6.40
C ARG A 31 -8.91 3.02 7.42
N VAL A 32 -7.72 2.64 6.95
CA VAL A 32 -6.47 2.76 7.71
C VAL A 32 -5.57 3.75 7.00
N GLU A 33 -5.07 4.73 7.74
CA GLU A 33 -4.22 5.81 7.24
C GLU A 33 -3.05 6.00 8.19
N MET A 34 -1.84 6.07 7.64
CA MET A 34 -0.64 6.33 8.43
C MET A 34 -0.44 7.83 8.62
N LYS A 35 0.12 8.19 9.77
CA LYS A 35 0.67 9.53 9.98
C LYS A 35 2.13 9.53 9.52
N TYR A 36 2.52 10.55 8.76
CA TYR A 36 3.88 10.76 8.29
C TYR A 36 4.19 12.26 8.31
N LYS A 37 5.47 12.60 8.39
CA LYS A 37 5.95 13.98 8.32
C LYS A 37 5.93 14.45 6.86
N PRO A 38 5.57 15.71 6.59
CA PRO A 38 5.62 16.27 5.25
C PRO A 38 7.07 16.50 4.79
N GLN A 39 7.28 16.62 3.48
CA GLN A 39 8.62 16.64 2.87
C GLN A 39 9.46 17.83 3.34
N GLU A 40 8.83 18.97 3.62
CA GLU A 40 9.50 20.20 4.07
C GLU A 40 10.22 20.04 5.41
N GLU A 41 9.85 19.03 6.23
CA GLU A 41 10.55 18.73 7.49
C GLU A 41 11.90 18.02 7.29
N PHE A 42 12.27 17.68 6.06
CA PHE A 42 13.51 16.98 5.70
C PHE A 42 14.49 17.83 4.88
N GLU A 43 14.07 19.00 4.40
CA GLU A 43 14.86 19.85 3.49
C GLU A 43 16.05 20.56 4.18
N ASP A 44 16.07 20.63 5.52
CA ASP A 44 17.13 21.26 6.32
C ASP A 44 18.36 20.35 6.57
N GLU A 45 18.34 19.07 6.16
CA GLU A 45 19.46 18.13 6.32
C GLU A 45 20.40 18.16 5.08
N SER A 46 20.80 19.36 4.67
CA SER A 46 21.53 19.66 3.43
C SER A 46 23.01 19.22 3.40
N ASP A 47 23.34 18.03 3.90
CA ASP A 47 24.66 17.41 3.75
C ASP A 47 24.50 15.91 3.37
N ASN A 48 24.12 15.68 2.10
CA ASN A 48 24.35 14.45 1.33
C ASN A 48 23.50 13.18 1.56
N GLU A 49 22.37 13.20 2.27
CA GLU A 49 21.44 12.05 2.31
C GLU A 49 20.10 12.36 1.61
N THR A 50 20.16 12.35 0.28
CA THR A 50 18.99 12.42 -0.61
C THR A 50 18.15 11.15 -0.51
N ASP A 51 17.42 10.90 0.59
CA ASP A 51 16.19 10.05 0.59
C ASP A 51 15.43 9.85 1.92
N CYS A 52 15.77 10.53 3.03
CA CYS A 52 15.21 10.22 4.35
C CYS A 52 13.67 10.42 4.47
N PHE A 53 13.05 11.17 3.57
CA PHE A 53 11.58 11.32 3.53
C PHE A 53 10.87 9.99 3.24
N TYR A 54 11.38 9.20 2.29
CA TYR A 54 10.71 7.99 1.83
C TYR A 54 10.88 6.80 2.78
N ASP A 55 11.90 6.82 3.64
CA ASP A 55 12.14 5.80 4.67
C ASP A 55 10.99 5.66 5.69
N GLN A 56 10.10 6.66 5.75
CA GLN A 56 8.92 6.62 6.60
C GLN A 56 7.89 5.58 6.13
N PHE A 57 7.82 5.30 4.83
CA PHE A 57 6.76 4.49 4.25
C PHE A 57 7.15 3.02 4.29
N PRO A 58 6.38 2.15 4.98
CA PRO A 58 6.76 0.75 5.14
C PRO A 58 6.59 -0.06 3.85
N VAL A 59 5.85 0.48 2.87
CA VAL A 59 5.43 -0.23 1.67
C VAL A 59 5.40 0.70 0.47
N MET A 60 6.04 0.26 -0.60
CA MET A 60 5.87 0.75 -1.96
C MET A 60 5.23 -0.36 -2.81
N ILE A 61 4.28 0.00 -3.68
CA ILE A 61 3.70 -0.91 -4.65
C ILE A 61 3.88 -0.38 -6.07
N ALA A 62 4.01 -1.27 -7.04
CA ALA A 62 3.90 -0.91 -8.44
C ALA A 62 2.43 -0.74 -8.81
N VAL A 63 2.08 0.39 -9.42
CA VAL A 63 0.74 0.66 -9.94
C VAL A 63 0.77 0.49 -11.46
N PRO A 64 0.28 -0.64 -12.01
CA PRO A 64 0.17 -0.82 -13.44
C PRO A 64 -1.11 -0.16 -13.96
N GLY A 65 -1.05 0.63 -15.03
CA GLY A 65 -2.30 1.05 -15.67
C GLY A 65 -2.27 2.24 -16.62
N ARG A 66 -3.51 2.67 -16.94
CA ARG A 66 -3.86 3.64 -17.98
C ARG A 66 -3.34 5.07 -17.74
N HIS A 67 -2.92 5.37 -16.51
CA HIS A 67 -2.41 6.67 -16.08
C HIS A 67 -0.87 6.70 -15.95
N GLY A 68 -0.19 5.64 -16.39
CA GLY A 68 1.25 5.45 -16.25
C GLY A 68 1.57 4.23 -15.39
N THR A 69 2.82 3.75 -15.50
CA THR A 69 3.40 2.78 -14.58
C THR A 69 4.27 3.55 -13.62
N PHE A 70 3.94 3.53 -12.34
CA PHE A 70 4.70 4.24 -11.30
C PHE A 70 4.70 3.46 -10.00
N ASN A 71 5.63 3.82 -9.13
CA ASN A 71 5.70 3.32 -7.77
C ASN A 71 4.91 4.23 -6.84
N LEU A 72 4.16 3.64 -5.93
CA LEU A 72 3.32 4.35 -4.97
C LEU A 72 3.73 3.94 -3.55
N HIS A 73 4.25 4.89 -2.79
CA HIS A 73 4.47 4.76 -1.35
C HIS A 73 3.13 4.85 -0.63
N VAL A 74 2.64 3.72 -0.11
CA VAL A 74 1.27 3.61 0.40
C VAL A 74 1.12 4.42 1.70
N THR A 75 0.13 5.29 1.74
CA THR A 75 -0.19 6.12 2.93
C THR A 75 -1.57 5.81 3.52
N ALA A 76 -2.49 5.30 2.71
CA ALA A 76 -3.80 4.86 3.18
C ALA A 76 -4.34 3.69 2.37
N VAL A 77 -5.14 2.84 3.03
CA VAL A 77 -5.88 1.74 2.42
C VAL A 77 -7.31 1.80 2.93
N TYR A 78 -8.28 1.62 2.05
CA TYR A 78 -9.69 1.70 2.40
C TYR A 78 -10.57 0.88 1.46
N GLU A 79 -11.79 0.63 1.92
CA GLU A 79 -12.87 0.10 1.10
C GLU A 79 -13.77 1.26 0.63
N ASP A 80 -13.99 1.38 -0.67
CA ASP A 80 -14.90 2.40 -1.21
C ASP A 80 -16.38 2.01 -0.98
N HIS A 81 -17.29 2.93 -1.31
CA HIS A 81 -18.73 2.73 -1.15
C HIS A 81 -19.29 1.52 -1.93
N ASN A 82 -18.56 0.97 -2.89
CA ASN A 82 -18.94 -0.22 -3.65
C ASN A 82 -18.29 -1.50 -3.11
N GLY A 83 -17.60 -1.46 -1.98
CA GLY A 83 -16.89 -2.62 -1.43
C GLY A 83 -15.56 -2.93 -2.12
N SER A 84 -15.06 -2.01 -2.96
CA SER A 84 -13.78 -2.19 -3.67
C SER A 84 -12.62 -1.66 -2.85
N LEU A 85 -11.53 -2.42 -2.80
CA LEU A 85 -10.31 -2.03 -2.10
C LEU A 85 -9.54 -0.97 -2.90
N ARG A 86 -9.05 0.04 -2.18
CA ARG A 86 -8.35 1.22 -2.70
C ARG A 86 -7.15 1.57 -1.85
N CYS A 87 -6.18 2.23 -2.46
CA CYS A 87 -5.12 2.90 -1.73
C CYS A 87 -4.93 4.36 -2.16
N GLU A 88 -4.22 5.09 -1.32
CA GLU A 88 -3.64 6.41 -1.56
C GLU A 88 -2.15 6.32 -1.23
N GLY A 89 -1.36 7.21 -1.83
CA GLY A 89 0.08 7.19 -1.59
C GLY A 89 0.81 8.30 -2.32
N ILE A 90 2.10 8.41 -2.06
CA ILE A 90 2.98 9.35 -2.74
C ILE A 90 3.55 8.67 -3.99
N ASN A 91 3.39 9.32 -5.14
CA ASN A 91 3.98 8.87 -6.40
C ASN A 91 5.47 9.18 -6.40
N ASP A 92 6.27 8.13 -6.47
CA ASP A 92 7.73 8.14 -6.42
C ASP A 92 8.37 8.98 -7.54
N ASN A 93 7.66 9.21 -8.65
CA ASN A 93 8.19 9.98 -9.78
C ASN A 93 7.86 11.48 -9.73
N THR A 94 6.81 11.85 -8.99
CA THR A 94 6.23 13.20 -9.06
C THR A 94 6.03 13.85 -7.70
N ASP A 95 6.37 13.15 -6.62
CA ASP A 95 6.16 13.54 -5.22
C ASP A 95 4.70 13.92 -4.90
N SER A 96 3.74 13.52 -5.76
CA SER A 96 2.33 13.89 -5.65
C SER A 96 1.53 12.84 -4.89
N LEU A 97 0.56 13.29 -4.09
CA LEU A 97 -0.42 12.42 -3.46
C LEU A 97 -1.44 11.90 -4.48
N GLU A 98 -1.36 10.62 -4.80
CA GLU A 98 -2.32 9.91 -5.63
C GLU A 98 -3.43 9.29 -4.79
N LYS A 99 -4.67 9.35 -5.29
CA LYS A 99 -5.86 8.87 -4.58
C LYS A 99 -6.69 7.92 -5.43
N LYS A 100 -7.50 7.10 -4.75
CA LYS A 100 -8.45 6.15 -5.38
C LYS A 100 -7.76 5.12 -6.28
N ILE A 101 -6.52 4.79 -5.98
CA ILE A 101 -5.73 3.84 -6.75
C ILE A 101 -6.28 2.43 -6.52
N TYR A 102 -6.53 1.72 -7.63
CA TYR A 102 -6.73 0.28 -7.60
C TYR A 102 -5.36 -0.39 -7.45
N PHE A 103 -5.27 -1.39 -6.60
CA PHE A 103 -4.12 -2.27 -6.54
C PHE A 103 -4.53 -3.69 -6.92
N CYS A 104 -3.61 -4.42 -7.55
CA CYS A 104 -3.83 -5.76 -8.08
C CYS A 104 -3.45 -6.85 -7.06
N ASP A 105 -3.75 -8.11 -7.42
CA ASP A 105 -3.51 -9.27 -6.56
C ASP A 105 -2.04 -9.40 -6.11
N GLU A 106 -1.11 -8.98 -6.97
CA GLU A 106 0.32 -8.96 -6.70
C GLU A 106 0.71 -8.03 -5.54
N SER A 107 -0.15 -7.06 -5.21
CA SER A 107 0.08 -6.10 -4.13
C SER A 107 -0.53 -6.54 -2.79
N TYR A 108 -1.32 -7.61 -2.73
CA TYR A 108 -2.05 -7.97 -1.50
C TYR A 108 -1.16 -8.28 -0.31
N SER A 109 -0.02 -8.94 -0.51
CA SER A 109 0.95 -9.18 0.55
C SER A 109 1.51 -7.87 1.12
N SER A 110 1.90 -6.95 0.25
CA SER A 110 2.41 -5.63 0.63
C SER A 110 1.35 -4.81 1.35
N ILE A 111 0.11 -4.79 0.85
CA ILE A 111 -1.00 -4.08 1.49
C ILE A 111 -1.35 -4.68 2.86
N ALA A 112 -1.37 -6.00 2.99
CA ALA A 112 -1.55 -6.67 4.27
C ALA A 112 -0.42 -6.30 5.26
N TYR A 113 0.83 -6.25 4.80
CA TYR A 113 1.96 -5.82 5.62
C TYR A 113 1.82 -4.35 6.06
N PHE A 114 1.46 -3.43 5.15
CA PHE A 114 1.17 -2.04 5.50
C PHE A 114 0.12 -1.95 6.62
N LEU A 115 -1.02 -2.62 6.43
CA LEU A 115 -2.10 -2.62 7.42
C LEU A 115 -1.64 -3.17 8.77
N HIS A 116 -0.87 -4.25 8.76
CA HIS A 116 -0.30 -4.82 9.98
C HIS A 116 0.60 -3.82 10.71
N GLN A 117 1.50 -3.17 9.98
CA GLN A 117 2.46 -2.19 10.51
C GLN A 117 1.78 -0.95 11.10
N ILE A 118 0.65 -0.51 10.54
CA ILE A 118 -0.04 0.69 11.02
C ILE A 118 -0.99 0.39 12.17
N THR A 119 -1.62 -0.79 12.19
CA THR A 119 -2.66 -1.13 13.18
C THR A 119 -2.17 -1.86 14.42
N ASN A 120 -1.01 -2.53 14.37
CA ASN A 120 -0.46 -3.31 15.50
C ASN A 120 0.76 -2.63 16.17
N LYS A 121 0.78 -1.30 16.21
CA LYS A 121 1.81 -0.51 16.92
C LYS A 121 1.44 -0.27 18.39
#